data_AF-A0A847JVJ2-F1
#
_entry.id   AF-A0A847JVJ2-F1
#
_cell.length_a   1.000
_cell.length_b   1.000
_cell.length_c   1.000
_cell.angle_alpha   90.00
_cell.angle_beta   90.00
_cell.angle_gamma   90.00
#
_symmetry.space_group_name_H-M   'P 1'
#
loop_
_entity.id
_entity.type
_entity.pdbx_description
1 polymer ?
#
loop_
_entity_poly.entity_id
_entity_poly.type
_entity_poly.pdbx_seq_one_letter_code
_entity_poly.pdbx_strand_id
1 'polypeptide(L)'
;MDKPGSERPGFDFGPTLRQRRLRVLSAFVLLLILTLVAVGVTQPFFRNAGSAEVRALAREAILARRSGREPTPQAERARRAAAVRVAVIGAYWSLCFLLSGVLLILAWLDVREIRRKLDDARRRLTGAGPVSPSRGGGQGPEHG
;
A
#
# COMPACT_ATOMS: atom_id res chain seq x y z
N MET A 1 -23.60 -52.51 3.40
CA MET A 1 -24.46 -51.66 2.53
C MET A 1 -23.86 -50.27 2.62
N ASP A 2 -22.72 -50.14 1.95
CA ASP A 2 -21.74 -49.09 2.22
C ASP A 2 -21.97 -47.94 1.26
N LYS A 3 -22.25 -46.76 1.81
CA LYS A 3 -22.36 -45.51 1.03
C LYS A 3 -20.96 -45.12 0.58
N PRO A 4 -20.62 -45.14 -0.73
CA PRO A 4 -19.37 -44.56 -1.17
C PRO A 4 -19.42 -43.05 -0.92
N GLY A 5 -18.49 -42.57 -0.11
CA GLY A 5 -18.34 -41.18 0.26
C GLY A 5 -18.21 -40.31 -0.99
N SER A 6 -19.11 -39.35 -1.12
CA SER A 6 -19.02 -38.29 -2.11
C SER A 6 -17.86 -37.35 -1.70
N GLU A 7 -16.65 -37.68 -2.12
CA GLU A 7 -15.52 -36.76 -2.11
C GLU A 7 -15.84 -35.63 -3.11
N ARG A 8 -16.53 -34.60 -2.63
CA ARG A 8 -16.63 -33.35 -3.36
C ARG A 8 -15.19 -32.82 -3.44
N PRO A 9 -14.67 -32.48 -4.63
CA PRO A 9 -13.40 -31.78 -4.74
C PRO A 9 -13.59 -30.40 -4.10
N GLY A 10 -13.34 -30.34 -2.79
CA GLY A 10 -13.27 -29.10 -2.03
C GLY A 10 -12.14 -28.31 -2.63
N PHE A 11 -12.47 -27.27 -3.38
CA PHE A 11 -11.49 -26.31 -3.86
C PHE A 11 -10.90 -25.63 -2.63
N ASP A 12 -9.73 -26.10 -2.21
CA ASP A 12 -9.01 -25.57 -1.07
C ASP A 12 -8.46 -24.20 -1.45
N PHE A 13 -9.27 -23.15 -1.24
CA PHE A 13 -8.83 -21.75 -1.24
C PHE A 13 -8.06 -21.43 0.05
N GLY A 14 -7.28 -22.40 0.55
CA GLY A 14 -6.37 -22.18 1.64
C GLY A 14 -5.42 -21.05 1.24
N PRO A 15 -5.34 -19.95 2.02
CA PRO A 15 -4.46 -18.84 1.70
C PRO A 15 -3.03 -19.39 1.63
N THR A 16 -2.50 -19.52 0.41
CA THR A 16 -1.12 -19.96 0.19
C THR A 16 -0.17 -19.15 1.08
N LEU A 17 0.83 -19.79 1.69
CA LEU A 17 1.76 -19.17 2.66
C LEU A 17 2.39 -17.85 2.17
N ARG A 18 2.54 -17.70 0.84
CA ARG A 18 2.97 -16.44 0.19
C ARG A 18 1.97 -15.29 0.35
N GLN A 19 0.67 -15.56 0.23
CA GLN A 19 -0.39 -14.57 0.38
C GLN A 19 -0.52 -14.07 1.83
N ARG A 20 -0.22 -14.93 2.81
CA ARG A 20 -0.18 -14.54 4.23
C ARG A 20 0.95 -13.55 4.51
N ARG A 21 2.13 -13.78 3.93
CA ARG A 21 3.28 -12.86 4.06
C ARG A 21 3.00 -11.48 3.45
N LEU A 22 2.34 -11.43 2.30
CA LEU A 22 2.02 -10.16 1.64
C LEU A 22 1.03 -9.31 2.44
N ARG A 23 -0.01 -9.94 3.02
CA ARG A 23 -0.97 -9.25 3.89
C ARG A 23 -0.32 -8.73 5.17
N VAL A 24 0.57 -9.51 5.77
CA VAL A 24 1.32 -9.08 6.95
C VAL A 24 2.22 -7.90 6.60
N LEU A 25 2.90 -7.93 5.45
CA LEU A 25 3.75 -6.82 5.01
C LEU A 25 2.93 -5.55 4.77
N SER A 26 1.79 -5.67 4.07
CA SER A 26 0.87 -4.56 3.84
C SER A 26 0.35 -3.97 5.16
N ALA A 27 -0.10 -4.81 6.10
CA ALA A 27 -0.56 -4.37 7.41
C ALA A 27 0.56 -3.68 8.21
N PHE A 28 1.79 -4.22 8.17
CA PHE A 28 2.93 -3.65 8.87
C PHE A 28 3.29 -2.26 8.31
N VAL A 29 3.31 -2.11 6.98
CA VAL A 29 3.60 -0.81 6.35
C VAL A 29 2.44 0.18 6.57
N LEU A 30 1.18 -0.28 6.58
CA LEU A 30 0.04 0.58 6.93
C LEU A 30 0.13 1.09 8.37
N LEU A 31 0.52 0.21 9.30
CA LEU A 31 0.74 0.55 10.70
C LEU A 31 1.93 1.50 10.85
N LEU A 32 3.00 1.32 10.07
CA LEU A 32 4.12 2.25 9.99
C LEU A 32 3.65 3.64 9.53
N ILE A 33 2.82 3.72 8.48
CA ILE A 33 2.24 4.97 7.98
C ILE A 33 1.38 5.63 9.06
N LEU A 34 0.50 4.89 9.73
CA LEU A 34 -0.32 5.41 10.83
C LEU A 34 0.55 5.95 11.98
N THR A 35 1.62 5.24 12.33
CA THR A 35 2.55 5.65 13.37
C THR A 35 3.29 6.93 12.96
N LEU A 36 3.76 7.01 11.72
CA LEU A 36 4.37 8.21 11.14
C LEU A 36 3.39 9.38 11.16
N VAL A 37 2.17 9.22 10.66
CA VAL A 37 1.11 10.25 10.69
C VAL A 37 0.84 10.70 12.13
N ALA A 38 0.69 9.78 13.07
CA ALA A 38 0.48 10.11 14.47
C ALA A 38 1.65 10.92 15.04
N VAL A 39 2.90 10.52 14.78
CA VAL A 39 4.11 11.25 15.20
C VAL A 39 4.18 12.63 14.55
N GLY A 40 3.87 12.75 13.26
CA GLY A 40 3.87 14.03 12.54
C GLY A 40 2.81 15.00 13.05
N VAL A 41 1.63 14.51 13.44
CA VAL A 41 0.54 15.33 13.99
C VAL A 41 0.79 15.70 15.46
N THR A 42 1.39 14.80 16.24
CA THR A 42 1.68 15.04 17.67
C THR A 42 2.93 15.88 17.91
N GLN A 43 3.88 15.92 16.97
CA GLN A 43 5.07 16.76 17.08
C GLN A 43 4.68 18.25 17.01
N PRO A 44 4.89 19.04 18.09
CA PRO A 44 4.53 20.45 18.14
C PRO A 44 5.30 21.29 17.10
N PHE A 45 6.39 20.74 16.55
CA PHE A 45 7.21 21.32 15.51
C PHE A 45 6.43 21.59 14.21
N PHE A 46 5.47 20.73 13.84
CA PHE A 46 4.63 20.91 12.65
C PHE A 46 3.48 21.89 12.89
N ARG A 47 2.91 21.92 14.10
CA ARG A 47 1.86 22.89 14.48
C ARG A 47 2.38 24.32 14.51
N ASN A 48 3.66 24.51 14.85
CA ASN A 48 4.33 25.80 14.91
C ASN A 48 5.10 26.16 13.62
N ALA A 49 5.05 25.33 12.58
CA ALA A 49 5.68 25.66 11.28
C ALA A 49 5.00 26.87 10.61
N GLY A 50 3.73 27.13 10.92
CA GLY A 50 3.00 28.36 10.57
C GLY A 50 2.99 29.41 11.68
N SER A 51 3.91 29.32 12.66
CA SER A 51 3.96 30.21 13.82
C SER A 51 4.07 31.68 13.39
N ALA A 52 3.50 32.55 14.22
CA ALA A 52 3.49 34.00 14.03
C ALA A 52 4.89 34.57 13.75
N GLU A 53 5.94 33.90 14.24
CA GLU A 53 7.34 34.25 14.04
C GLU A 53 7.79 34.16 12.58
N VAL A 54 7.44 33.08 11.87
CA VAL A 54 7.77 32.93 10.43
C VAL A 54 6.99 33.95 9.59
N ARG A 55 5.74 34.23 9.95
CA ARG A 55 4.92 35.26 9.28
C ARG A 55 5.44 36.67 9.57
N ALA A 56 5.93 36.92 10.78
CA ALA A 56 6.57 38.17 11.15
C ALA A 56 7.88 38.37 10.39
N LEU A 57 8.71 37.33 10.28
CA LEU A 57 9.95 37.36 9.49
C LEU A 57 9.68 37.55 7.99
N ALA A 58 8.63 36.92 7.46
CA ALA A 58 8.21 37.13 6.08
C ALA A 58 7.69 38.56 5.85
N ARG A 59 6.95 39.11 6.80
CA ARG A 59 6.51 40.53 6.77
C ARG A 59 7.68 41.49 6.81
N GLU A 60 8.63 41.28 7.73
CA GLU A 60 9.86 42.07 7.81
C GLU A 60 10.69 41.97 6.53
N ALA A 61 10.82 40.78 5.94
CA ALA A 61 11.53 40.60 4.68
C ALA A 61 10.92 41.40 3.53
N ILE A 62 9.59 41.47 3.46
CA ILE A 62 8.85 42.27 2.47
C ILE A 62 9.04 43.77 2.73
N LEU A 63 9.00 44.20 4.00
CA LEU A 63 9.21 45.59 4.39
C LEU A 63 10.66 46.05 4.14
N ALA A 64 11.65 45.23 4.50
CA ALA A 64 13.07 45.51 4.29
C ALA A 64 13.41 45.70 2.80
N ARG A 65 12.82 44.88 1.92
CA ARG A 65 12.90 45.06 0.46
C ARG A 65 12.30 46.37 -0.02
N ARG A 66 11.16 46.78 0.57
CA ARG A 66 10.53 48.07 0.25
C ARG A 66 11.35 49.27 0.72
N SER A 67 12.06 49.14 1.84
CA SER A 67 12.88 50.21 2.40
C SER A 67 14.31 50.27 1.86
N GLY A 68 14.71 49.36 0.97
CA GLY A 68 16.09 49.30 0.44
C GLY A 68 17.15 49.04 1.52
N ARG A 69 16.77 48.43 2.65
CA ARG A 69 17.64 48.23 3.82
C ARG A 69 18.35 46.88 3.70
N GLU A 70 19.66 46.86 3.91
CA GLU A 70 20.41 45.60 3.94
C GLU A 70 19.91 44.68 5.07
N PRO A 71 19.77 43.37 4.80
CA PRO A 71 19.29 42.40 5.77
C PRO A 71 20.29 42.24 6.93
N THR A 72 19.77 42.23 8.16
CA THR A 72 20.61 42.04 9.34
C THR A 72 21.16 40.61 9.40
N PRO A 73 22.39 40.38 9.91
CA PRO A 73 22.98 39.04 10.01
C PRO A 73 22.17 38.06 10.89
N GLN A 74 21.33 38.58 11.79
CA GLN A 74 20.39 37.79 12.58
C GLN A 74 19.23 37.26 11.72
N ALA A 75 18.69 38.06 10.81
CA ALA A 75 17.64 37.64 9.88
C ALA A 75 18.15 36.53 8.93
N GLU A 76 19.41 36.60 8.53
CA GLU A 76 20.08 35.57 7.71
C GLU A 76 20.08 34.19 8.42
N ARG A 77 20.46 34.16 9.70
CA ARG A 77 20.47 32.92 10.51
C ARG A 77 19.07 32.37 10.73
N ALA A 78 18.09 33.24 11.02
CA ALA A 78 16.70 32.85 11.17
C ALA A 78 16.12 32.26 9.88
N ARG A 79 16.45 32.83 8.71
CA ARG A 79 16.06 32.29 7.40
C ARG A 79 16.64 30.90 7.14
N ARG A 80 17.92 30.68 7.44
CA ARG A 80 18.54 29.35 7.29
C ARG A 80 17.88 28.32 8.20
N ALA A 81 17.62 28.67 9.46
CA ALA A 81 16.91 27.79 10.38
C ALA A 81 15.50 27.47 9.87
N ALA A 82 14.74 28.47 9.41
CA ALA A 82 13.42 28.27 8.83
C ALA A 82 13.46 27.40 7.56
N ALA A 83 14.41 27.64 6.66
CA ALA A 83 14.58 26.88 5.43
C ALA A 83 14.89 25.40 5.71
N VAL A 84 15.77 25.11 6.66
CA VAL A 84 16.06 23.72 7.08
C VAL A 84 14.81 23.06 7.65
N ARG A 85 14.03 23.76 8.48
CA ARG A 85 12.76 23.22 9.02
C ARG A 85 11.78 22.88 7.92
N VAL A 86 11.55 23.79 6.97
CA VAL A 86 10.66 23.56 5.83
C VAL A 86 11.18 22.40 4.96
N ALA A 87 12.49 22.33 4.73
CA ALA A 87 13.09 21.24 3.96
C ALA A 87 12.91 19.88 4.66
N VAL A 88 13.09 19.81 5.99
CA VAL A 88 12.87 18.59 6.78
C VAL A 88 11.40 18.18 6.74
N ILE A 89 10.48 19.12 6.90
CA ILE A 89 9.04 18.88 6.80
C ILE A 89 8.69 18.36 5.40
N GLY A 90 9.19 19.02 4.35
CA GLY A 90 8.98 18.61 2.96
C GLY A 90 9.51 17.21 2.69
N ALA A 91 10.75 16.93 3.09
CA ALA A 91 11.37 15.61 2.94
C ALA A 91 10.57 14.52 3.67
N TYR A 92 10.08 14.80 4.87
CA TYR A 92 9.22 13.89 5.63
C TYR A 92 7.91 13.58 4.89
N TRP A 93 7.22 14.60 4.38
CA TRP A 93 6.00 14.41 3.60
C TRP A 93 6.26 13.66 2.29
N SER A 94 7.33 13.99 1.57
CA SER A 94 7.73 13.28 0.36
C SER A 94 8.02 11.80 0.64
N LEU A 95 8.70 11.49 1.75
CA LEU A 95 8.94 10.11 2.17
C LEU A 95 7.64 9.37 2.48
N CYS A 96 6.69 10.02 3.15
CA CYS A 96 5.35 9.45 3.40
C CYS A 96 4.58 9.17 2.10
N PHE A 97 4.59 10.11 1.14
CA PHE A 97 3.97 9.91 -0.16
C PHE A 97 4.63 8.77 -0.94
N LEU A 98 5.96 8.68 -0.89
CA LEU A 98 6.71 7.61 -1.54
C LEU A 98 6.36 6.24 -0.94
N LEU A 99 6.33 6.11 0.39
CA LEU A 99 5.89 4.90 1.08
C LEU A 99 4.44 4.52 0.74
N SER A 100 3.55 5.51 0.70
CA SER A 100 2.14 5.31 0.31
C SER A 100 2.01 4.83 -1.15
N GLY A 101 2.82 5.39 -2.05
CA GLY A 101 2.89 4.98 -3.46
C GLY A 101 3.39 3.54 -3.61
N VAL A 102 4.45 3.17 -2.87
CA VAL A 102 4.96 1.77 -2.84
C VAL A 102 3.87 0.81 -2.36
N LEU A 103 3.11 1.18 -1.33
CA LEU A 103 1.97 0.38 -0.89
C LEU A 103 0.90 0.22 -1.96
N LEU A 104 0.54 1.30 -2.65
CA LEU A 104 -0.45 1.26 -3.71
C LEU A 104 -0.02 0.33 -4.83
N ILE A 105 1.27 0.37 -5.21
CA ILE A 105 1.85 -0.52 -6.22
C ILE A 105 1.79 -1.98 -5.76
N LEU A 106 2.17 -2.28 -4.51
CA LEU A 106 2.10 -3.64 -3.96
C LEU A 106 0.66 -4.15 -3.90
N ALA A 107 -0.28 -3.33 -3.44
CA ALA A 107 -1.71 -3.67 -3.41
C ALA A 107 -2.25 -3.92 -4.82
N TRP A 108 -1.83 -3.11 -5.79
CA TRP A 108 -2.22 -3.29 -7.19
C TRP A 108 -1.65 -4.57 -7.79
N LEU A 109 -0.39 -4.91 -7.51
CA LEU A 109 0.22 -6.17 -7.93
C LEU A 109 -0.51 -7.37 -7.33
N ASP A 110 -0.88 -7.32 -6.04
CA ASP A 110 -1.63 -8.39 -5.38
C ASP A 110 -3.00 -8.59 -6.05
N VAL A 111 -3.72 -7.50 -6.35
CA VAL A 111 -4.99 -7.57 -7.09
C VAL A 111 -4.79 -8.17 -8.49
N ARG A 112 -3.71 -7.82 -9.20
CA ARG A 112 -3.42 -8.42 -10.51
C ARG A 112 -3.09 -9.91 -10.40
N GLU A 113 -2.36 -10.32 -9.38
CA GLU A 113 -2.03 -11.73 -9.17
C GLU A 113 -3.27 -12.55 -8.82
N ILE A 114 -4.14 -12.02 -7.96
CA ILE A 114 -5.44 -12.64 -7.63
C ILE A 114 -6.31 -12.75 -8.89
N ARG A 115 -6.39 -11.69 -9.71
CA ARG A 115 -7.14 -11.72 -10.98
C ARG A 115 -6.61 -12.80 -11.93
N ARG A 116 -5.29 -12.89 -12.10
CA ARG A 116 -4.66 -13.94 -12.93
C ARG A 116 -5.02 -15.34 -12.43
N LYS A 117 -4.93 -15.58 -11.11
CA LYS A 117 -5.29 -16.87 -10.51
C LYS A 117 -6.77 -17.19 -10.68
N LEU A 118 -7.65 -16.19 -10.60
CA LEU A 118 -9.09 -16.36 -10.81
C LEU A 118 -9.40 -16.73 -12.27
N ASP A 119 -8.75 -16.06 -13.23
CA ASP A 119 -8.90 -16.35 -14.67
C ASP A 119 -8.41 -17.77 -15.02
N ASP A 120 -7.30 -18.20 -14.41
CA ASP A 120 -6.78 -19.56 -14.60
C ASP A 120 -7.70 -20.61 -13.96
N ALA A 121 -8.25 -20.34 -12.76
CA ALA A 121 -9.25 -21.20 -12.13
C ALA A 121 -10.52 -21.29 -12.98
N ARG A 122 -11.00 -20.16 -13.52
CA ARG A 122 -12.16 -20.11 -14.42
C ARG A 122 -11.91 -20.93 -15.69
N ARG A 123 -10.73 -20.80 -16.30
CA ARG A 123 -10.32 -21.61 -17.46
C ARG A 123 -10.24 -23.10 -17.16
N ARG A 124 -9.81 -23.51 -15.96
CA ARG A 124 -9.83 -24.93 -15.57
C ARG A 124 -11.26 -25.45 -15.45
N LEU A 125 -12.18 -24.65 -14.92
CA LEU A 125 -13.60 -25.03 -14.79
C LEU A 125 -14.33 -25.10 -16.13
N THR A 126 -13.99 -24.23 -17.10
CA THR A 126 -14.58 -24.28 -18.44
C THR A 126 -13.85 -25.19 -19.43
N GLY A 127 -12.54 -25.37 -19.25
CA GLY A 127 -11.70 -26.25 -20.07
C GLY A 127 -11.77 -27.72 -19.65
N ALA A 128 -12.03 -28.01 -18.37
CA ALA A 128 -12.65 -29.26 -17.96
C ALA A 128 -14.14 -29.18 -18.31
N GLY A 129 -14.45 -29.24 -19.61
CA GLY A 129 -15.80 -29.58 -20.05
C GLY A 129 -16.26 -30.84 -19.32
N PRO A 130 -17.57 -31.04 -19.11
CA PRO A 130 -18.06 -32.23 -18.42
C PRO A 130 -17.42 -33.43 -19.10
N VAL A 131 -16.51 -34.11 -18.39
CA VAL A 131 -16.07 -35.43 -18.79
C VAL A 131 -17.33 -36.25 -18.63
N SER A 132 -18.11 -36.30 -19.72
CA SER A 132 -19.14 -37.30 -19.89
C SER A 132 -18.45 -38.60 -19.49
N PRO A 133 -18.91 -39.31 -18.45
CA PRO A 133 -18.46 -40.66 -18.23
C PRO A 133 -18.89 -41.38 -19.50
N SER A 134 -17.95 -41.53 -20.44
CA SER A 134 -18.11 -42.40 -21.59
C SER A 134 -18.29 -43.75 -20.96
N ARG A 135 -19.57 -44.10 -20.89
CA ARG A 135 -20.16 -45.31 -20.40
C ARG A 135 -19.47 -46.41 -21.18
N GLY A 136 -18.36 -46.90 -20.63
CA GLY A 136 -17.72 -48.14 -21.04
C GLY A 136 -18.75 -49.23 -20.81
N GLY A 137 -19.59 -49.42 -21.82
CA GLY A 137 -20.51 -50.53 -21.93
C GLY A 137 -19.68 -51.80 -21.77
N GLY A 138 -20.05 -52.56 -20.75
CA GLY A 138 -19.29 -53.72 -20.32
C GLY A 138 -19.09 -54.71 -21.44
N GLN A 139 -17.89 -55.27 -21.45
CA GLN A 139 -17.64 -56.62 -21.92
C GLN A 139 -18.75 -57.55 -21.38
N GLY A 140 -19.57 -58.08 -22.28
CA GLY A 140 -20.38 -59.25 -21.98
C GLY A 140 -19.47 -60.49 -22.02
N PRO A 141 -19.48 -61.35 -21.00
CA PRO A 141 -18.89 -62.67 -21.12
C PRO A 141 -19.87 -63.57 -21.89
N GLU A 142 -19.56 -63.90 -23.14
CA GLU A 142 -20.21 -65.01 -23.82
C GLU A 142 -19.69 -66.32 -23.22
N HIS A 143 -20.43 -66.83 -22.25
CA HIS A 143 -20.45 -68.24 -21.86
C HIS A 143 -21.58 -68.92 -22.62
N GLY A 144 -21.27 -69.98 -23.36
CA GLY A 144 -22.26 -70.89 -23.96
C GLY A 144 -21.75 -71.53 -25.23
#